data_AF-A0A512B9Q0-F1
#
_entry.id   AF-A0A512B9Q0-F1
#
_cell.length_a   1.000
_cell.length_b   1.000
_cell.length_c   1.000
_cell.angle_alpha   90.00
_cell.angle_beta   90.00
_cell.angle_gamma   90.00
#
_symmetry.space_group_name_H-M   'P 1'
#
loop_
_entity.id
_entity.type
_entity.pdbx_description
1 polymer ?
#
loop_
_entity_poly.entity_id
_entity_poly.type
_entity_poly.pdbx_seq_one_letter_code
_entity_poly.pdbx_strand_id
1 'polypeptide(L)'
;MKEAEWAMTQEPETVTAHSSPRSAGGKHDFFSEGDYWWPNPASADSPYIQKDGITNPDNFVAHRLAMIRLSRIVGALASAYKISGDNKYVLQSMKHCKAWFVNKETLMNPNLLYAQAIKGRFTGRGIGIIDTIQLMEVVQGLLAMEASTEMDRNALAGIKNWFGEYITWLMTHKYGKDEMNAENNHGTCWVMQVASFAKFTGNKQVMDFCSSRYKTVLLPNQMDKDGSFSRELKRTKPYGYSIFNLDAMTTICQILSTPQDNLYTSTTADGKSVKKGIEYLHPYVANKSKWPLKPDVMYWSEWPVAQPFLVFGANAYNNSQWLQTWKKLEHDPKVDEVIRNLPVRNPLIWF
;
A
#
# COMPACT_ATOMS: atom_id res chain seq x y z
N MET A 1 -21.65 2.42 -2.02
CA MET A 1 -22.71 1.66 -2.72
C MET A 1 -22.38 1.45 -4.19
N LYS A 2 -22.20 2.50 -5.02
CA LYS A 2 -21.81 2.36 -6.44
C LYS A 2 -20.61 1.42 -6.69
N GLU A 3 -19.49 1.60 -5.99
CA GLU A 3 -18.33 0.70 -6.15
C GLU A 3 -18.64 -0.75 -5.72
N ALA A 4 -19.55 -0.95 -4.76
CA ALA A 4 -19.96 -2.29 -4.35
C ALA A 4 -20.87 -2.93 -5.40
N GLU A 5 -21.74 -2.18 -6.08
CA GLU A 5 -22.51 -2.68 -7.22
C GLU A 5 -21.60 -3.18 -8.33
N TRP A 6 -20.56 -2.40 -8.68
CA TRP A 6 -19.51 -2.85 -9.61
C TRP A 6 -18.80 -4.11 -9.10
N ALA A 7 -18.39 -4.14 -7.82
CA ALA A 7 -17.69 -5.27 -7.21
C ALA A 7 -18.53 -6.57 -7.19
N MET A 8 -19.86 -6.44 -7.05
CA MET A 8 -20.79 -7.58 -7.08
C MET A 8 -20.87 -8.25 -8.45
N THR A 9 -20.54 -7.56 -9.54
CA THR A 9 -20.52 -8.15 -10.89
C THR A 9 -19.16 -8.71 -11.30
N GLN A 10 -18.15 -8.64 -10.43
CA GLN A 10 -16.79 -9.04 -10.74
C GLN A 10 -16.55 -10.53 -10.53
N GLU A 11 -15.81 -11.16 -11.44
CA GLU A 11 -15.30 -12.52 -11.30
C GLU A 11 -13.84 -12.55 -10.80
N PRO A 12 -13.43 -13.62 -10.08
CA PRO A 12 -12.06 -13.75 -9.59
C PRO A 12 -11.03 -13.73 -10.72
N GLU A 13 -9.95 -13.01 -10.47
CA GLU A 13 -8.77 -12.93 -11.36
C GLU A 13 -7.53 -12.86 -10.46
N THR A 14 -6.55 -13.71 -10.72
CA THR A 14 -5.35 -13.85 -9.88
C THR A 14 -4.08 -13.79 -10.72
N VAL A 15 -2.91 -13.91 -10.07
CA VAL A 15 -1.61 -14.00 -10.76
C VAL A 15 -1.56 -15.09 -11.82
N THR A 16 -2.36 -16.14 -11.67
CA THR A 16 -2.38 -17.27 -12.61
C THR A 16 -3.10 -17.00 -13.94
N ALA A 17 -3.83 -15.87 -14.03
CA ALA A 17 -4.58 -15.48 -15.22
C ALA A 17 -3.68 -14.88 -16.32
N HIS A 18 -2.49 -14.42 -15.95
CA HIS A 18 -1.55 -13.76 -16.84
C HIS A 18 -0.17 -14.38 -16.71
N SER A 19 0.65 -14.22 -17.75
CA SER A 19 2.06 -14.61 -17.69
C SER A 19 2.89 -13.64 -18.52
N SER A 20 4.18 -13.57 -18.19
CA SER A 20 5.16 -12.81 -18.97
C SER A 20 6.28 -13.74 -19.38
N PRO A 21 6.69 -13.77 -20.65
CA PRO A 21 7.88 -14.50 -21.07
C PRO A 21 9.17 -13.93 -20.45
N ARG A 22 9.10 -12.73 -19.84
CA ARG A 22 10.21 -12.10 -19.11
C ARG A 22 10.28 -12.50 -17.64
N SER A 23 9.30 -13.25 -17.14
CA SER A 23 9.31 -13.78 -15.78
C SER A 23 10.20 -15.00 -15.66
N ALA A 24 10.97 -15.08 -14.59
CA ALA A 24 11.69 -16.29 -14.19
C ALA A 24 10.91 -17.16 -13.19
N GLY A 25 9.70 -16.73 -12.81
CA GLY A 25 8.81 -17.43 -11.88
C GLY A 25 7.80 -18.35 -12.58
N GLY A 26 7.18 -19.22 -11.80
CA GLY A 26 6.10 -20.08 -12.24
C GLY A 26 4.73 -19.40 -12.26
N LYS A 27 3.71 -20.16 -12.66
CA LYS A 27 2.30 -19.69 -12.80
C LYS A 27 1.75 -19.01 -11.53
N HIS A 28 2.17 -19.46 -10.35
CA HIS A 28 1.68 -18.97 -9.06
C HIS A 28 2.52 -17.81 -8.50
N ASP A 29 3.59 -17.39 -9.19
CA ASP A 29 4.49 -16.37 -8.69
C ASP A 29 4.09 -14.97 -9.18
N PHE A 30 4.13 -13.99 -8.28
CA PHE A 30 3.91 -12.60 -8.64
C PHE A 30 5.13 -12.06 -9.42
N PHE A 31 4.87 -11.43 -10.57
CA PHE A 31 5.89 -10.84 -11.42
C PHE A 31 5.52 -9.39 -11.74
N SER A 32 6.52 -8.51 -11.65
CA SER A 32 6.44 -7.13 -12.09
C SER A 32 7.82 -6.65 -12.54
N GLU A 33 7.86 -5.56 -13.29
CA GLU A 33 9.11 -4.94 -13.75
C GLU A 33 9.37 -3.63 -13.03
N GLY A 34 10.64 -3.27 -12.86
CA GLY A 34 11.02 -2.01 -12.25
C GLY A 34 10.53 -0.83 -13.09
N ASP A 35 9.67 0.01 -12.52
CA ASP A 35 8.93 1.04 -13.27
C ASP A 35 9.80 1.99 -14.08
N TYR A 36 10.96 2.36 -13.54
CA TYR A 36 11.84 3.39 -14.09
C TYR A 36 12.99 2.82 -14.90
N TRP A 37 12.89 1.58 -15.37
CA TRP A 37 13.95 0.90 -16.13
C TRP A 37 13.57 0.80 -17.61
N TRP A 38 14.45 1.33 -18.46
CA TRP A 38 14.22 1.51 -19.89
C TRP A 38 15.25 0.75 -20.73
N PRO A 39 14.89 0.33 -21.96
CA PRO A 39 15.85 -0.18 -22.93
C PRO A 39 17.04 0.76 -23.09
N ASN A 40 18.23 0.17 -23.10
CA ASN A 40 19.46 0.91 -23.35
C ASN A 40 19.66 1.04 -24.87
N PRO A 41 19.77 2.26 -25.43
CA PRO A 41 19.89 2.47 -26.88
C PRO A 41 21.19 1.92 -27.48
N ALA A 42 22.18 1.52 -26.65
CA ALA A 42 23.44 0.95 -27.13
C ALA A 42 23.26 -0.39 -27.86
N SER A 43 22.37 -1.27 -27.39
CA SER A 43 22.02 -2.54 -28.04
C SER A 43 20.76 -3.14 -27.40
N ALA A 44 19.97 -3.89 -28.17
CA ALA A 44 18.75 -4.56 -27.70
C ALA A 44 18.97 -5.53 -26.52
N ASP A 45 20.17 -6.08 -26.39
CA ASP A 45 20.56 -7.02 -25.33
C ASP A 45 21.18 -6.36 -24.11
N SER A 46 21.41 -5.04 -24.16
CA SER A 46 22.01 -4.31 -23.05
C SER A 46 21.09 -4.31 -21.82
N PRO A 47 21.66 -4.42 -20.60
CA PRO A 47 20.89 -4.24 -19.37
C PRO A 47 20.17 -2.89 -19.38
N TYR A 48 18.92 -2.89 -18.91
CA TYR A 48 18.13 -1.66 -18.85
C TYR A 48 18.84 -0.58 -18.02
N ILE A 49 18.52 0.68 -18.30
CA ILE A 49 19.03 1.87 -17.61
C ILE A 49 17.91 2.57 -16.84
N GLN A 50 18.25 3.19 -15.72
CA GLN A 50 17.28 3.84 -14.85
C GLN A 50 16.98 5.28 -15.32
N LYS A 51 15.71 5.67 -15.34
CA LYS A 51 15.23 7.05 -15.55
C LYS A 51 14.23 7.42 -14.46
N ASP A 52 14.72 7.99 -13.36
CA ASP A 52 13.92 8.19 -12.15
C ASP A 52 12.64 8.99 -12.39
N GLY A 53 11.50 8.45 -11.96
CA GLY A 53 10.19 9.08 -12.10
C GLY A 53 9.55 8.96 -13.48
N ILE A 54 10.23 8.36 -14.48
CA ILE A 54 9.67 8.17 -15.82
C ILE A 54 9.29 6.70 -15.98
N THR A 55 8.00 6.39 -15.87
CA THR A 55 7.49 5.02 -15.95
C THR A 55 7.59 4.49 -17.37
N ASN A 56 8.20 3.32 -17.55
CA ASN A 56 8.24 2.59 -18.82
C ASN A 56 6.85 2.00 -19.14
N PRO A 57 6.19 2.42 -20.23
CA PRO A 57 4.85 1.92 -20.58
C PRO A 57 4.86 0.46 -21.04
N ASP A 58 6.01 -0.10 -21.44
CA ASP A 58 6.15 -1.48 -21.93
C ASP A 58 6.29 -2.52 -20.81
N ASN A 59 6.26 -2.07 -19.55
CA ASN A 59 6.34 -2.95 -18.41
C ASN A 59 5.15 -3.90 -18.34
N PHE A 60 5.42 -5.13 -17.93
CA PHE A 60 4.39 -6.07 -17.54
C PHE A 60 3.75 -5.61 -16.23
N VAL A 61 2.47 -5.25 -16.29
CA VAL A 61 1.71 -4.72 -15.16
C VAL A 61 0.52 -5.60 -14.74
N ALA A 62 0.24 -6.70 -15.45
CA ALA A 62 -0.99 -7.45 -15.28
C ALA A 62 -1.20 -8.00 -13.85
N HIS A 63 -0.15 -8.56 -13.22
CA HIS A 63 -0.28 -9.09 -11.85
C HIS A 63 -0.55 -7.96 -10.83
N ARG A 64 0.10 -6.81 -11.01
CA ARG A 64 -0.13 -5.61 -10.18
C ARG A 64 -1.56 -5.11 -10.36
N LEU A 65 -2.06 -5.02 -11.59
CA LEU A 65 -3.44 -4.60 -11.87
C LEU A 65 -4.46 -5.57 -11.27
N ALA A 66 -4.24 -6.88 -11.37
CA ALA A 66 -5.10 -7.88 -10.74
C ALA A 66 -5.14 -7.71 -9.21
N MET A 67 -4.00 -7.42 -8.57
CA MET A 67 -3.93 -7.20 -7.12
C MET A 67 -4.62 -5.89 -6.68
N ILE A 68 -4.43 -4.80 -7.44
CA ILE A 68 -5.16 -3.53 -7.23
C ILE A 68 -6.67 -3.78 -7.39
N ARG A 69 -7.08 -4.55 -8.40
CA ARG A 69 -8.48 -4.90 -8.63
C ARG A 69 -9.06 -5.69 -7.45
N LEU A 70 -8.36 -6.69 -6.94
CA LEU A 70 -8.76 -7.44 -5.73
C LEU A 70 -8.95 -6.49 -4.53
N SER A 71 -7.97 -5.60 -4.30
CA SER A 71 -8.00 -4.59 -3.24
C SER A 71 -9.25 -3.71 -3.32
N ARG A 72 -9.57 -3.18 -4.51
CA ARG A 72 -10.77 -2.37 -4.77
C ARG A 72 -12.07 -3.14 -4.53
N ILE A 73 -12.16 -4.38 -5.03
CA ILE A 73 -13.34 -5.23 -4.86
C ILE A 73 -13.60 -5.46 -3.37
N VAL A 74 -12.61 -5.95 -2.63
CA VAL A 74 -12.79 -6.30 -1.22
C VAL A 74 -13.04 -5.05 -0.37
N GLY A 75 -12.33 -3.95 -0.62
CA GLY A 75 -12.56 -2.68 0.07
C GLY A 75 -13.97 -2.12 -0.12
N ALA A 76 -14.49 -2.16 -1.36
CA ALA A 76 -15.84 -1.69 -1.68
C ALA A 76 -16.93 -2.57 -1.04
N LEU A 77 -16.78 -3.90 -1.12
CA LEU A 77 -17.72 -4.86 -0.53
C LEU A 77 -17.73 -4.78 0.99
N ALA A 78 -16.56 -4.71 1.64
CA ALA A 78 -16.46 -4.56 3.09
C ALA A 78 -17.06 -3.23 3.57
N SER A 79 -16.88 -2.15 2.80
CA SER A 79 -17.52 -0.87 3.09
C SER A 79 -19.04 -0.95 3.00
N ALA A 80 -19.58 -1.60 1.97
CA ALA A 80 -21.02 -1.78 1.84
C ALA A 80 -21.60 -2.69 2.93
N TYR A 81 -20.88 -3.74 3.33
CA TYR A 81 -21.24 -4.57 4.49
C TYR A 81 -21.30 -3.73 5.76
N LYS A 82 -20.30 -2.89 6.04
CA LYS A 82 -20.31 -2.01 7.22
C LYS A 82 -21.50 -1.07 7.28
N ILE A 83 -21.98 -0.59 6.13
CA ILE A 83 -23.15 0.30 6.05
C ILE A 83 -24.47 -0.45 6.21
N SER A 84 -24.58 -1.63 5.61
CA SER A 84 -25.88 -2.31 5.41
C SER A 84 -26.10 -3.55 6.25
N GLY A 85 -25.03 -4.20 6.72
CA GLY A 85 -25.06 -5.54 7.33
C GLY A 85 -25.39 -6.68 6.37
N ASP A 86 -25.50 -6.43 5.05
CA ASP A 86 -25.92 -7.45 4.08
C ASP A 86 -24.79 -8.44 3.77
N ASN A 87 -25.02 -9.71 4.14
CA ASN A 87 -24.03 -10.77 4.00
C ASN A 87 -23.68 -11.14 2.54
N LYS A 88 -24.43 -10.69 1.53
CA LYS A 88 -24.07 -10.94 0.12
C LYS A 88 -22.69 -10.38 -0.23
N TYR A 89 -22.29 -9.28 0.41
CA TYR A 89 -20.97 -8.68 0.21
C TYR A 89 -19.84 -9.54 0.80
N VAL A 90 -20.12 -10.25 1.89
CA VAL A 90 -19.19 -11.20 2.52
C VAL A 90 -18.97 -12.40 1.62
N LEU A 91 -20.07 -12.99 1.12
CA LEU A 91 -20.03 -14.13 0.20
C LEU A 91 -19.23 -13.79 -1.07
N GLN A 92 -19.51 -12.64 -1.67
CA GLN A 92 -18.79 -12.16 -2.85
C GLN A 92 -17.30 -11.92 -2.55
N SER A 93 -16.96 -11.26 -1.44
CA SER A 93 -15.56 -11.03 -1.07
C SER A 93 -14.80 -12.34 -0.88
N MET A 94 -15.43 -13.33 -0.23
CA MET A 94 -14.81 -14.64 0.00
C MET A 94 -14.58 -15.42 -1.30
N LYS A 95 -15.40 -15.23 -2.34
CA LYS A 95 -15.15 -15.81 -3.68
C LYS A 95 -13.80 -15.36 -4.24
N HIS A 96 -13.51 -14.06 -4.17
CA HIS A 96 -12.25 -13.49 -4.67
C HIS A 96 -11.05 -13.89 -3.79
N CYS A 97 -11.18 -13.81 -2.46
CA CYS A 97 -10.10 -14.14 -1.54
C CYS A 97 -9.74 -15.64 -1.57
N LYS A 98 -10.71 -16.54 -1.70
CA LYS A 98 -10.46 -17.98 -1.87
C LYS A 98 -9.63 -18.25 -3.12
N ALA A 99 -9.97 -17.62 -4.24
CA ALA A 99 -9.22 -17.78 -5.48
C ALA A 99 -7.77 -17.29 -5.34
N TRP A 100 -7.55 -16.13 -4.70
CA TRP A 100 -6.22 -15.54 -4.59
C TRP A 100 -5.29 -16.26 -3.61
N PHE A 101 -5.80 -16.77 -2.49
CA PHE A 101 -4.95 -17.24 -1.39
C PHE A 101 -5.01 -18.75 -1.11
N VAL A 102 -6.09 -19.43 -1.52
CA VAL A 102 -6.37 -20.80 -1.04
C VAL A 102 -6.52 -21.81 -2.17
N ASN A 103 -7.22 -21.45 -3.25
CA ASN A 103 -7.45 -22.38 -4.35
C ASN A 103 -6.13 -22.74 -5.04
N LYS A 104 -5.76 -24.02 -4.98
CA LYS A 104 -4.49 -24.56 -5.53
C LYS A 104 -4.30 -24.28 -7.01
N GLU A 105 -5.38 -24.10 -7.78
CA GLU A 105 -5.30 -23.82 -9.21
C GLU A 105 -4.96 -22.35 -9.51
N THR A 106 -5.28 -21.44 -8.58
CA THR A 106 -5.26 -19.99 -8.83
C THR A 106 -4.49 -19.18 -7.80
N LEU A 107 -4.01 -19.78 -6.70
CA LEU A 107 -3.37 -19.02 -5.62
C LEU A 107 -2.13 -18.26 -6.09
N MET A 108 -1.80 -17.17 -5.40
CA MET A 108 -0.48 -16.55 -5.46
C MET A 108 0.41 -17.20 -4.39
N ASN A 109 1.68 -17.47 -4.67
CA ASN A 109 2.62 -17.93 -3.64
C ASN A 109 2.92 -16.80 -2.63
N PRO A 110 3.10 -17.09 -1.33
CA PRO A 110 3.36 -16.08 -0.29
C PRO A 110 4.80 -15.56 -0.28
N ASN A 111 5.29 -15.10 -1.44
CA ASN A 111 6.61 -14.50 -1.60
C ASN A 111 6.65 -13.58 -2.84
N LEU A 112 7.62 -12.66 -2.87
CA LEU A 112 7.88 -11.76 -4.00
C LEU A 112 9.30 -11.98 -4.58
N LEU A 113 9.59 -13.20 -5.01
CA LEU A 113 10.90 -13.54 -5.60
C LEU A 113 11.14 -12.88 -6.96
N TYR A 114 10.07 -12.52 -7.68
CA TYR A 114 10.15 -12.02 -9.07
C TYR A 114 9.55 -10.62 -9.25
N ALA A 115 9.41 -9.87 -8.16
CA ALA A 115 8.87 -8.51 -8.19
C ALA A 115 9.96 -7.49 -8.59
N GLN A 116 9.56 -6.50 -9.40
CA GLN A 116 10.40 -5.45 -9.95
C GLN A 116 11.73 -5.95 -10.56
N ALA A 117 11.61 -6.97 -11.40
CA ALA A 117 12.66 -7.47 -12.25
C ALA A 117 13.22 -6.37 -13.15
N ILE A 118 14.48 -6.52 -13.55
CA ILE A 118 15.15 -5.62 -14.50
C ILE A 118 15.86 -6.46 -15.55
N LYS A 119 15.48 -6.29 -16.82
CA LYS A 119 16.11 -6.98 -17.95
C LYS A 119 17.63 -6.82 -17.90
N GLY A 120 18.33 -7.95 -17.96
CA GLY A 120 19.80 -8.02 -17.95
C GLY A 120 20.45 -7.71 -16.60
N ARG A 121 19.69 -7.62 -15.49
CA ARG A 121 20.27 -7.36 -14.15
C ARG A 121 19.72 -8.27 -13.06
N PHE A 122 18.40 -8.34 -12.89
CA PHE A 122 17.77 -9.02 -11.76
C PHE A 122 16.44 -9.66 -12.16
N THR A 123 16.17 -10.85 -11.64
CA THR A 123 14.88 -11.54 -11.81
C THR A 123 13.82 -11.07 -10.81
N GLY A 124 14.23 -10.43 -9.72
CA GLY A 124 13.39 -9.76 -8.72
C GLY A 124 14.26 -9.07 -7.66
N ARG A 125 13.67 -8.20 -6.83
CA ARG A 125 14.39 -7.37 -5.84
C ARG A 125 13.52 -6.97 -4.64
N GLY A 126 14.17 -6.59 -3.53
CA GLY A 126 13.53 -6.08 -2.31
C GLY A 126 12.55 -4.93 -2.53
N ILE A 127 12.93 -3.94 -3.34
CA ILE A 127 12.12 -2.77 -3.75
C ILE A 127 10.76 -3.17 -4.34
N GLY A 128 10.64 -4.39 -4.88
CA GLY A 128 9.38 -4.93 -5.40
C GLY A 128 8.33 -5.22 -4.33
N ILE A 129 8.69 -5.31 -3.05
CA ILE A 129 7.76 -5.54 -1.93
C ILE A 129 6.74 -4.41 -1.78
N ILE A 130 7.03 -3.22 -2.31
CA ILE A 130 6.04 -2.14 -2.33
C ILE A 130 4.83 -2.46 -3.21
N ASP A 131 4.92 -3.41 -4.14
CA ASP A 131 3.79 -3.77 -5.01
C ASP A 131 2.63 -4.42 -4.22
N THR A 132 2.89 -5.04 -3.06
CA THR A 132 1.90 -5.73 -2.22
C THR A 132 1.19 -4.86 -1.20
N ILE A 133 1.47 -3.56 -1.11
CA ILE A 133 0.73 -2.65 -0.20
C ILE A 133 -0.79 -2.69 -0.45
N GLN A 134 -1.22 -3.10 -1.65
CA GLN A 134 -2.62 -3.28 -2.03
C GLN A 134 -3.35 -4.34 -1.21
N LEU A 135 -2.64 -5.36 -0.73
CA LEU A 135 -3.21 -6.44 0.09
C LEU A 135 -3.66 -5.96 1.46
N MET A 136 -3.24 -4.78 1.90
CA MET A 136 -3.67 -4.20 3.18
C MET A 136 -5.18 -3.95 3.20
N GLU A 137 -5.74 -3.39 2.13
CA GLU A 137 -7.18 -3.13 2.04
C GLU A 137 -7.98 -4.44 1.99
N VAL A 138 -7.39 -5.51 1.45
CA VAL A 138 -7.97 -6.86 1.45
C VAL A 138 -8.09 -7.40 2.86
N VAL A 139 -6.98 -7.41 3.63
CA VAL A 139 -7.03 -7.92 5.01
C VAL A 139 -7.87 -7.05 5.93
N GLN A 140 -7.85 -5.72 5.74
CA GLN A 140 -8.71 -4.81 6.50
C GLN A 140 -10.19 -5.04 6.19
N GLY A 141 -10.53 -5.29 4.92
CA GLY A 141 -11.89 -5.64 4.53
C GLY A 141 -12.35 -6.96 5.16
N LEU A 142 -11.50 -7.99 5.14
CA LEU A 142 -11.78 -9.27 5.80
C LEU A 142 -11.98 -9.11 7.31
N LEU A 143 -11.18 -8.28 8.00
CA LEU A 143 -11.40 -7.95 9.42
C LEU A 143 -12.76 -7.29 9.65
N ALA A 144 -13.14 -6.32 8.80
CA ALA A 144 -14.42 -5.62 8.93
C ALA A 144 -15.64 -6.55 8.74
N MET A 145 -15.47 -7.66 8.01
CA MET A 145 -16.51 -8.65 7.75
C MET A 145 -16.40 -9.91 8.62
N GLU A 146 -15.37 -10.04 9.46
CA GLU A 146 -15.02 -11.30 10.15
C GLU A 146 -16.13 -11.80 11.08
N ALA A 147 -16.94 -10.91 11.66
CA ALA A 147 -18.04 -11.29 12.54
C ALA A 147 -19.29 -11.85 11.81
N SER A 148 -19.35 -11.75 10.48
CA SER A 148 -20.49 -12.25 9.70
C SER A 148 -20.69 -13.77 9.90
N THR A 149 -21.96 -14.19 9.90
CA THR A 149 -22.36 -15.61 9.91
C THR A 149 -22.02 -16.32 8.59
N GLU A 150 -21.93 -15.57 7.48
CA GLU A 150 -21.58 -16.10 6.15
C GLU A 150 -20.07 -16.14 5.88
N MET A 151 -19.25 -15.73 6.85
CA MET A 151 -17.80 -15.81 6.74
C MET A 151 -17.36 -17.29 6.74
N ASP A 152 -16.84 -17.76 5.60
CA ASP A 152 -16.26 -19.10 5.50
C ASP A 152 -15.00 -19.18 6.39
N ARG A 153 -15.15 -19.83 7.54
CA ARG A 153 -14.11 -19.94 8.57
C ARG A 153 -12.91 -20.77 8.14
N ASN A 154 -13.13 -21.82 7.34
CA ASN A 154 -12.05 -22.66 6.84
C ASN A 154 -11.19 -21.91 5.82
N ALA A 155 -11.83 -21.22 4.88
CA ALA A 155 -11.11 -20.37 3.95
C ALA A 155 -10.42 -19.20 4.64
N LEU A 156 -11.05 -18.56 5.63
CA LEU A 156 -10.44 -17.48 6.41
C LEU A 156 -9.18 -17.97 7.14
N ALA A 157 -9.21 -19.17 7.75
CA ALA A 157 -8.03 -19.78 8.36
C ALA A 157 -6.91 -20.03 7.35
N GLY A 158 -7.23 -20.53 6.15
CA GLY A 158 -6.27 -20.68 5.05
C GLY A 158 -5.65 -19.35 4.60
N ILE A 159 -6.46 -18.29 4.50
CA ILE A 159 -5.99 -16.94 4.16
C ILE A 159 -5.07 -16.39 5.27
N LYS A 160 -5.44 -16.55 6.55
CA LYS A 160 -4.58 -16.15 7.68
C LYS A 160 -3.25 -16.91 7.69
N ASN A 161 -3.27 -18.21 7.35
CA ASN A 161 -2.04 -18.99 7.20
C ASN A 161 -1.14 -18.44 6.09
N TRP A 162 -1.72 -18.13 4.92
CA TRP A 162 -0.98 -17.52 3.80
C TRP A 162 -0.28 -16.21 4.21
N PHE A 163 -0.98 -15.33 4.94
CA PHE A 163 -0.37 -14.10 5.45
C PHE A 163 0.68 -14.35 6.53
N GLY A 164 0.52 -15.39 7.37
CA GLY A 164 1.54 -15.81 8.32
C GLY A 164 2.84 -16.28 7.65
N GLU A 165 2.71 -17.08 6.60
CA GLU A 165 3.84 -17.49 5.75
C GLU A 165 4.49 -16.30 5.06
N TYR A 166 3.68 -15.37 4.54
CA TYR A 166 4.19 -14.18 3.87
C TYR A 166 4.92 -13.22 4.82
N ILE A 167 4.39 -12.99 6.03
CA ILE A 167 5.09 -12.23 7.09
C ILE A 167 6.43 -12.89 7.41
N THR A 168 6.45 -14.24 7.55
CA THR A 168 7.69 -14.98 7.80
C THR A 168 8.71 -14.74 6.68
N TRP A 169 8.28 -14.80 5.42
CA TRP A 169 9.14 -14.49 4.28
C TRP A 169 9.65 -13.03 4.30
N LEU A 170 8.78 -12.06 4.56
CA LEU A 170 9.13 -10.63 4.66
C LEU A 170 10.14 -10.34 5.76
N MET A 171 10.11 -11.08 6.88
CA MET A 171 11.03 -10.86 8.00
C MET A 171 12.37 -11.59 7.85
N THR A 172 12.40 -12.70 7.10
CA THR A 172 13.57 -13.60 7.09
C THR A 172 14.36 -13.54 5.79
N HIS A 173 13.67 -13.42 4.64
CA HIS A 173 14.29 -13.42 3.32
C HIS A 173 15.09 -12.14 3.07
N LYS A 174 16.15 -12.23 2.25
CA LYS A 174 17.02 -11.10 1.93
C LYS A 174 16.23 -9.91 1.36
N TYR A 175 15.32 -10.15 0.43
CA TYR A 175 14.49 -9.07 -0.15
C TYR A 175 13.63 -8.37 0.89
N GLY A 176 13.05 -9.14 1.81
CA GLY A 176 12.30 -8.62 2.95
C GLY A 176 13.15 -7.70 3.84
N LYS A 177 14.36 -8.15 4.18
CA LYS A 177 15.31 -7.38 4.99
C LYS A 177 15.84 -6.14 4.27
N ASP A 178 16.12 -6.24 2.98
CA ASP A 178 16.59 -5.11 2.16
C ASP A 178 15.52 -4.00 2.13
N GLU A 179 14.25 -4.37 1.90
CA GLU A 179 13.14 -3.42 1.90
C GLU A 179 12.87 -2.83 3.28
N MET A 180 12.85 -3.68 4.32
CA MET A 180 12.68 -3.25 5.71
C MET A 180 13.69 -2.17 6.08
N ASN A 181 14.94 -2.30 5.61
CA ASN A 181 16.07 -1.40 5.91
C ASN A 181 16.21 -0.23 4.92
N ALA A 182 15.31 -0.09 3.95
CA ALA A 182 15.31 1.09 3.11
C ALA A 182 15.02 2.34 3.94
N GLU A 183 15.76 3.42 3.67
CA GLU A 183 15.78 4.64 4.50
C GLU A 183 14.77 5.70 4.03
N ASN A 184 13.86 5.34 3.13
CA ASN A 184 12.84 6.21 2.52
C ASN A 184 11.44 5.53 2.61
N ASN A 185 10.49 6.00 1.79
CA ASN A 185 9.13 5.44 1.71
C ASN A 185 9.04 3.91 1.58
N HIS A 186 10.05 3.22 1.03
CA HIS A 186 10.08 1.75 0.98
C HIS A 186 10.08 1.10 2.37
N GLY A 187 10.94 1.58 3.28
CA GLY A 187 10.98 1.07 4.65
C GLY A 187 9.70 1.39 5.42
N THR A 188 9.10 2.56 5.15
CA THR A 188 7.78 2.93 5.68
C THR A 188 6.71 1.97 5.18
N CYS A 189 6.65 1.71 3.87
CA CYS A 189 5.67 0.82 3.26
C CYS A 189 5.83 -0.64 3.73
N TRP A 190 7.07 -1.08 3.99
CA TRP A 190 7.31 -2.39 4.61
C TRP A 190 6.66 -2.48 5.98
N VAL A 191 6.90 -1.50 6.87
CA VAL A 191 6.29 -1.50 8.22
C VAL A 191 4.78 -1.40 8.14
N MET A 192 4.26 -0.53 7.26
CA MET A 192 2.83 -0.34 7.04
C MET A 192 2.12 -1.66 6.69
N GLN A 193 2.64 -2.39 5.68
CA GLN A 193 1.99 -3.63 5.25
C GLN A 193 2.18 -4.77 6.25
N VAL A 194 3.37 -4.92 6.83
CA VAL A 194 3.65 -5.99 7.82
C VAL A 194 2.80 -5.79 9.08
N ALA A 195 2.64 -4.56 9.55
CA ALA A 195 1.74 -4.24 10.67
C ALA A 195 0.28 -4.61 10.36
N SER A 196 -0.19 -4.31 9.15
CA SER A 196 -1.55 -4.65 8.70
C SER A 196 -1.77 -6.17 8.68
N PHE A 197 -0.84 -6.92 8.10
CA PHE A 197 -0.92 -8.39 8.03
C PHE A 197 -0.76 -9.04 9.42
N ALA A 198 0.11 -8.49 10.27
CA ALA A 198 0.29 -8.96 11.65
C ALA A 198 -0.99 -8.77 12.48
N LYS A 199 -1.67 -7.63 12.33
CA LYS A 199 -2.98 -7.39 12.95
C LYS A 199 -4.02 -8.42 12.49
N PHE A 200 -4.08 -8.70 11.19
CA PHE A 200 -5.01 -9.68 10.63
C PHE A 200 -4.78 -11.12 11.13
N THR A 201 -3.52 -11.49 11.32
CA THR A 201 -3.11 -12.81 11.81
C THR A 201 -3.05 -12.92 13.34
N GLY A 202 -3.30 -11.82 14.06
CA GLY A 202 -3.18 -11.77 15.52
C GLY A 202 -1.74 -11.86 16.04
N ASN A 203 -0.74 -11.58 15.21
CA ASN A 203 0.67 -11.69 15.56
C ASN A 203 1.15 -10.45 16.34
N LYS A 204 0.89 -10.43 17.64
CA LYS A 204 1.25 -9.31 18.53
C LYS A 204 2.76 -9.02 18.54
N GLN A 205 3.61 -10.05 18.49
CA GLN A 205 5.08 -9.85 18.50
C GLN A 205 5.54 -9.02 17.30
N VAL A 206 5.00 -9.30 16.11
CA VAL A 206 5.32 -8.55 14.90
C VAL A 206 4.73 -7.14 14.93
N MET A 207 3.54 -6.95 15.52
CA MET A 207 2.96 -5.62 15.75
C MET A 207 3.85 -4.78 16.69
N ASP A 208 4.30 -5.36 17.80
CA ASP A 208 5.19 -4.69 18.77
C ASP A 208 6.53 -4.31 18.11
N PHE A 209 7.08 -5.21 17.28
CA PHE A 209 8.28 -4.92 16.47
C PHE A 209 8.05 -3.73 15.52
N CYS A 210 6.92 -3.70 14.81
CA CYS A 210 6.58 -2.60 13.91
C CYS A 210 6.39 -1.27 14.64
N SER A 211 5.72 -1.27 15.82
CA SER A 211 5.54 -0.08 16.66
C SER A 211 6.90 0.46 17.14
N SER A 212 7.78 -0.44 17.61
CA SER A 212 9.14 -0.08 18.01
C SER A 212 9.95 0.51 16.84
N ARG A 213 9.91 -0.14 15.66
CA ARG A 213 10.62 0.34 14.47
C ARG A 213 10.11 1.68 13.99
N TYR A 214 8.80 1.94 14.05
CA TYR A 214 8.23 3.25 13.75
C TYR A 214 8.84 4.33 14.66
N LYS A 215 8.85 4.09 15.99
CA LYS A 215 9.32 5.05 17.00
C LYS A 215 10.84 5.27 16.99
N THR A 216 11.61 4.24 16.66
CA THR A 216 13.08 4.26 16.83
C THR A 216 13.87 4.33 15.53
N VAL A 217 13.27 3.94 14.40
CA VAL A 217 13.94 3.90 13.09
C VAL A 217 13.27 4.82 12.08
N LEU A 218 11.96 4.72 11.88
CA LEU A 218 11.29 5.44 10.79
C LEU A 218 11.16 6.94 11.09
N LEU A 219 10.31 7.28 12.06
CA LEU A 219 10.01 8.68 12.39
C LEU A 219 11.27 9.51 12.70
N PRO A 220 12.21 9.07 13.58
CA PRO A 220 13.38 9.88 13.92
C PRO A 220 14.37 10.05 12.76
N ASN A 221 14.52 9.08 11.86
CA ASN A 221 15.57 9.12 10.82
C ASN A 221 15.07 9.61 9.45
N GLN A 222 13.78 9.51 9.15
CA GLN A 222 13.24 9.92 7.86
C GLN A 222 12.65 11.32 7.85
N MET A 223 12.05 11.77 8.96
CA MET A 223 11.43 13.09 9.07
C MET A 223 12.48 14.14 9.48
N ASP A 224 12.47 15.30 8.84
CA ASP A 224 13.26 16.46 9.23
C ASP A 224 12.60 17.25 10.35
N LYS A 225 13.33 18.18 10.95
CA LYS A 225 12.82 18.97 12.09
C LYS A 225 11.60 19.81 11.75
N ASP A 226 11.35 20.15 10.49
CA ASP A 226 10.19 20.92 10.05
C ASP A 226 8.96 20.05 9.72
N GLY A 227 9.08 18.72 9.77
CA GLY A 227 8.02 17.78 9.41
C GLY A 227 8.12 17.25 7.97
N SER A 228 9.07 17.75 7.18
CA SER A 228 9.30 17.27 5.81
C SER A 228 10.05 15.93 5.79
N PHE A 229 10.12 15.30 4.60
CA PHE A 229 10.90 14.09 4.37
C PHE A 229 11.94 14.33 3.27
N SER A 230 13.16 14.75 3.64
CA SER A 230 14.23 15.14 2.70
C SER A 230 14.48 14.17 1.54
N ARG A 231 14.40 12.86 1.76
CA ARG A 231 14.65 11.87 0.70
C ARG A 231 13.56 11.85 -0.35
N GLU A 232 12.33 12.18 0.04
CA GLU A 232 11.18 12.28 -0.85
C GLU A 232 11.22 13.60 -1.63
N LEU A 233 11.59 14.69 -0.96
CA LEU A 233 11.77 16.01 -1.59
C LEU A 233 12.88 16.05 -2.65
N LYS A 234 13.87 15.15 -2.58
CA LYS A 234 14.98 15.06 -3.54
C LYS A 234 14.64 14.26 -4.81
N ARG A 235 13.42 13.71 -4.91
CA ARG A 235 12.98 12.90 -6.06
C ARG A 235 12.53 13.78 -7.22
N THR A 236 12.35 13.17 -8.39
CA THR A 236 11.79 13.84 -9.58
C THR A 236 10.27 14.06 -9.50
N LYS A 237 9.59 13.42 -8.53
CA LYS A 237 8.18 13.64 -8.17
C LYS A 237 8.03 14.02 -6.69
N PRO A 238 8.64 15.13 -6.23
CA PRO A 238 8.75 15.39 -4.80
C PRO A 238 7.40 15.60 -4.11
N TYR A 239 6.37 16.05 -4.83
CA TYR A 239 5.03 16.23 -4.25
C TYR A 239 4.34 14.88 -4.02
N GLY A 240 4.26 14.05 -5.06
CA GLY A 240 3.71 12.70 -4.98
C GLY A 240 4.43 11.81 -3.96
N TYR A 241 5.76 11.84 -3.90
CA TYR A 241 6.52 11.07 -2.90
C TYR A 241 6.29 11.56 -1.47
N SER A 242 6.14 12.88 -1.25
CA SER A 242 5.85 13.44 0.07
C SER A 242 4.47 13.04 0.56
N ILE A 243 3.46 13.09 -0.32
CA ILE A 243 2.11 12.61 -0.06
C ILE A 243 2.14 11.11 0.30
N PHE A 244 2.74 10.30 -0.58
CA PHE A 244 2.73 8.86 -0.44
C PHE A 244 3.40 8.37 0.84
N ASN A 245 4.56 8.94 1.19
CA ASN A 245 5.23 8.56 2.44
C ASN A 245 4.43 9.02 3.67
N LEU A 246 3.81 10.20 3.64
CA LEU A 246 3.00 10.69 4.76
C LEU A 246 1.72 9.87 4.97
N ASP A 247 1.07 9.44 3.89
CA ASP A 247 -0.04 8.50 3.94
C ASP A 247 0.40 7.18 4.58
N ALA A 248 1.58 6.67 4.21
CA ALA A 248 2.11 5.44 4.79
C ALA A 248 2.43 5.61 6.29
N MET A 249 3.10 6.70 6.68
CA MET A 249 3.39 7.01 8.10
C MET A 249 2.12 7.11 8.93
N THR A 250 1.09 7.80 8.41
CA THR A 250 -0.17 8.00 9.14
C THR A 250 -0.98 6.70 9.21
N THR A 251 -0.92 5.87 8.17
CA THR A 251 -1.56 4.55 8.17
C THR A 251 -0.91 3.60 9.18
N ILE A 252 0.42 3.66 9.38
CA ILE A 252 1.10 2.94 10.48
C ILE A 252 0.50 3.36 11.83
N CYS A 253 0.34 4.67 12.07
CA CYS A 253 -0.30 5.16 13.29
C CYS A 253 -1.73 4.64 13.44
N GLN A 254 -2.52 4.63 12.36
CA GLN A 254 -3.89 4.11 12.38
C GLN A 254 -3.95 2.61 12.72
N ILE A 255 -3.00 1.82 12.23
CA ILE A 255 -2.98 0.36 12.46
C ILE A 255 -2.56 0.01 13.88
N LEU A 256 -1.49 0.64 14.37
CA LEU A 256 -0.75 0.21 15.57
C LEU A 256 -1.11 0.97 16.83
N SER A 257 -1.80 2.12 16.74
CA SER A 257 -2.19 2.86 17.94
C SER A 257 -3.21 2.09 18.77
N THR A 258 -2.99 2.08 20.07
CA THR A 258 -3.90 1.55 21.09
C THR A 258 -4.14 2.63 22.15
N PRO A 259 -5.13 2.47 23.05
CA PRO A 259 -5.29 3.39 24.17
C PRO A 259 -4.04 3.49 25.07
N GLN A 260 -3.22 2.44 25.14
CA GLN A 260 -2.01 2.38 25.97
C GLN A 260 -0.74 2.87 25.25
N ASP A 261 -0.65 2.67 23.93
CA ASP A 261 0.48 3.08 23.08
C ASP A 261 -0.07 3.77 21.83
N ASN A 262 -0.22 5.10 21.90
CA ASN A 262 -0.77 5.90 20.81
C ASN A 262 0.35 6.55 19.98
N LEU A 263 0.49 6.11 18.74
CA LEU A 263 1.53 6.61 17.84
C LEU A 263 1.23 8.01 17.30
N TYR A 264 -0.04 8.46 17.32
CA TYR A 264 -0.38 9.84 16.96
C TYR A 264 0.13 10.86 17.98
N THR A 265 0.31 10.47 19.24
CA THR A 265 0.86 11.34 20.30
C THR A 265 2.35 11.12 20.52
N SER A 266 2.96 10.14 19.85
CA SER A 266 4.39 9.87 19.94
C SER A 266 5.20 11.01 19.32
N THR A 267 6.18 11.50 20.07
CA THR A 267 7.05 12.61 19.67
C THR A 267 8.50 12.27 20.02
N THR A 268 9.43 12.53 19.10
CA THR A 268 10.87 12.37 19.36
C THR A 268 11.39 13.48 20.27
N ALA A 269 12.58 13.30 20.86
CA ALA A 269 13.19 14.32 21.73
C ALA A 269 13.40 15.67 21.02
N ASP A 270 13.59 15.67 19.70
CA ASP A 270 13.72 16.87 18.86
C ASP A 270 12.41 17.33 18.20
N GLY A 271 11.27 16.81 18.66
CA GLY A 271 9.94 17.33 18.32
C GLY A 271 9.39 16.89 16.97
N LYS A 272 9.80 15.73 16.44
CA LYS A 272 9.20 15.10 15.25
C LYS A 272 8.00 14.27 15.67
N SER A 273 6.92 14.36 14.90
CA SER A 273 5.68 13.61 15.12
C SER A 273 4.90 13.52 13.82
N VAL A 274 4.01 12.52 13.69
CA VAL A 274 3.15 12.42 12.50
C VAL A 274 2.28 13.67 12.33
N LYS A 275 1.84 14.29 13.44
CA LYS A 275 1.13 15.58 13.43
C LYS A 275 1.93 16.65 12.68
N LYS A 276 3.23 16.75 12.95
CA LYS A 276 4.12 17.71 12.31
C LYS A 276 4.24 17.48 10.80
N GLY A 277 4.28 16.21 10.38
CA GLY A 277 4.25 15.86 8.97
C GLY A 277 2.95 16.30 8.27
N ILE A 278 1.81 16.11 8.94
CA ILE A 278 0.51 16.59 8.44
C ILE A 278 0.47 18.12 8.39
N GLU A 279 0.92 18.80 9.45
CA GLU A 279 0.99 20.28 9.51
C GLU A 279 1.92 20.85 8.42
N TYR A 280 3.03 20.16 8.11
CA TYR A 280 3.93 20.53 7.04
C TYR A 280 3.29 20.43 5.65
N LEU A 281 2.64 19.29 5.34
CA LEU A 281 2.16 19.01 3.99
C LEU A 281 0.77 19.59 3.69
N HIS A 282 -0.08 19.73 4.71
CA HIS A 282 -1.47 20.19 4.57
C HIS A 282 -1.62 21.52 3.80
N PRO A 283 -0.81 22.58 4.03
CA PRO A 283 -0.92 23.82 3.27
C PRO A 283 -0.76 23.65 1.76
N TYR A 284 0.09 22.71 1.32
CA TYR A 284 0.35 22.43 -0.09
C TYR A 284 -0.68 21.47 -0.71
N VAL A 285 -1.33 20.65 0.11
CA VAL A 285 -2.47 19.83 -0.34
C VAL A 285 -3.75 20.66 -0.42
N ALA A 286 -3.96 21.59 0.52
CA ALA A 286 -5.07 22.53 0.49
C ALA A 286 -4.92 23.56 -0.65
N ASN A 287 -3.69 23.93 -1.00
CA ASN A 287 -3.39 24.78 -2.15
C ASN A 287 -2.07 24.38 -2.83
N LYS A 288 -2.18 23.58 -3.90
CA LYS A 288 -1.05 23.07 -4.69
C LYS A 288 -0.17 24.18 -5.29
N SER A 289 -0.71 25.38 -5.54
CA SER A 289 0.07 26.50 -6.09
C SER A 289 1.12 27.05 -5.12
N LYS A 290 1.05 26.68 -3.83
CA LYS A 290 2.02 27.06 -2.80
C LYS A 290 3.20 26.09 -2.70
N TRP A 291 3.20 24.99 -3.46
CA TRP A 291 4.29 24.02 -3.41
C TRP A 291 5.63 24.68 -3.80
N PRO A 292 6.69 24.55 -2.96
CA PRO A 292 7.91 25.35 -3.13
C PRO A 292 8.91 24.75 -4.11
N LEU A 293 8.73 23.49 -4.53
CA LEU A 293 9.63 22.79 -5.44
C LEU A 293 9.06 22.73 -6.87
N LYS A 294 9.89 22.27 -7.81
CA LYS A 294 9.44 22.04 -9.19
C LYS A 294 8.27 21.05 -9.22
N PRO A 295 7.34 21.21 -10.19
CA PRO A 295 6.30 20.21 -10.45
C PRO A 295 6.88 18.82 -10.68
N ASP A 296 6.13 17.80 -10.28
CA ASP A 296 6.46 16.40 -10.54
C ASP A 296 6.59 16.15 -12.05
N VAL A 297 7.63 15.42 -12.46
CA VAL A 297 7.90 15.13 -13.89
C VAL A 297 6.80 14.30 -14.58
N MET A 298 6.00 13.59 -13.79
CA MET A 298 4.76 12.94 -14.25
C MET A 298 3.71 13.04 -13.15
N TYR A 299 2.45 13.06 -13.56
CA TYR A 299 1.27 12.99 -12.69
C TYR A 299 1.05 14.20 -11.77
N TRP A 300 1.69 15.33 -12.05
CA TRP A 300 1.54 16.58 -11.27
C TRP A 300 0.08 17.06 -11.21
N SER A 301 -0.67 16.92 -12.31
CA SER A 301 -2.04 17.41 -12.42
C SER A 301 -3.03 16.57 -11.60
N GLU A 302 -2.72 15.29 -11.45
CA GLU A 302 -3.55 14.25 -10.84
C GLU A 302 -3.45 14.24 -9.31
N TRP A 303 -2.41 14.85 -8.74
CA TRP A 303 -2.28 15.06 -7.29
C TRP A 303 -2.83 16.43 -6.86
N PRO A 304 -3.31 16.59 -5.61
CA PRO A 304 -3.58 15.55 -4.64
C PRO A 304 -4.98 14.95 -4.82
N VAL A 305 -5.21 13.78 -4.23
CA VAL A 305 -6.54 13.16 -4.07
C VAL A 305 -6.94 13.16 -2.59
N ALA A 306 -8.06 12.55 -2.22
CA ALA A 306 -8.56 12.46 -0.86
C ALA A 306 -7.65 11.60 0.04
N GLN A 307 -6.50 12.17 0.44
CA GLN A 307 -5.41 11.43 1.07
C GLN A 307 -5.77 10.89 2.47
N PRO A 308 -5.45 9.62 2.78
CA PRO A 308 -5.63 8.99 4.07
C PRO A 308 -5.10 9.81 5.25
N PHE A 309 -3.94 10.46 5.11
CA PHE A 309 -3.35 11.21 6.21
C PHE A 309 -4.26 12.35 6.71
N LEU A 310 -5.09 12.94 5.82
CA LEU A 310 -6.01 14.01 6.20
C LEU A 310 -7.18 13.50 7.02
N VAL A 311 -7.82 12.40 6.59
CA VAL A 311 -9.01 11.87 7.28
C VAL A 311 -8.62 11.17 8.58
N PHE A 312 -7.52 10.43 8.58
CA PHE A 312 -6.98 9.81 9.79
C PHE A 312 -6.48 10.86 10.78
N GLY A 313 -5.74 11.87 10.32
CA GLY A 313 -5.33 13.00 11.14
C GLY A 313 -6.54 13.79 11.68
N ALA A 314 -7.53 14.07 10.84
CA ALA A 314 -8.72 14.79 11.28
C ALA A 314 -9.43 14.07 12.44
N ASN A 315 -9.56 12.74 12.35
CA ASN A 315 -10.13 11.93 13.41
C ASN A 315 -9.24 11.91 14.67
N ALA A 316 -7.93 11.66 14.52
CA ALA A 316 -7.02 11.54 15.66
C ALA A 316 -6.82 12.84 16.45
N TYR A 317 -6.92 14.00 15.78
CA TYR A 317 -6.64 15.31 16.39
C TYR A 317 -7.86 16.23 16.45
N ASN A 318 -9.06 15.73 16.18
CA ASN A 318 -10.30 16.52 16.10
C ASN A 318 -10.16 17.77 15.20
N ASN A 319 -9.44 17.63 14.08
CA ASN A 319 -9.12 18.76 13.20
C ASN A 319 -10.14 18.87 12.05
N SER A 320 -11.07 19.82 12.18
CA SER A 320 -12.10 20.06 11.18
C SER A 320 -11.54 20.58 9.85
N GLN A 321 -10.45 21.34 9.85
CA GLN A 321 -9.85 21.88 8.64
C GLN A 321 -9.26 20.79 7.74
N TRP A 322 -8.60 19.79 8.32
CA TRP A 322 -8.08 18.62 7.59
C TRP A 322 -9.22 17.81 6.99
N LEU A 323 -10.31 17.59 7.75
CA LEU A 323 -11.50 16.92 7.23
C LEU A 323 -12.14 17.69 6.07
N GLN A 324 -12.26 19.02 6.18
CA GLN A 324 -12.82 19.85 5.11
C GLN A 324 -11.94 19.86 3.87
N THR A 325 -10.62 19.75 4.04
CA THR A 325 -9.68 19.61 2.90
C THR A 325 -9.93 18.26 2.22
N TRP A 326 -9.91 17.16 2.99
CA TRP A 326 -10.16 15.81 2.47
C TRP A 326 -11.48 15.69 1.71
N LYS A 327 -12.58 16.27 2.24
CA LYS A 327 -13.90 16.27 1.60
C LYS A 327 -13.93 16.93 0.21
N LYS A 328 -13.06 17.91 -0.05
CA LYS A 328 -13.02 18.68 -1.30
C LYS A 328 -12.14 18.05 -2.38
N LEU A 329 -11.25 17.14 -2.01
CA LEU A 329 -10.33 16.49 -2.94
C LEU A 329 -11.02 15.36 -3.70
N GLU A 330 -10.40 14.89 -4.78
CA GLU A 330 -10.90 13.78 -5.60
C GLU A 330 -10.95 12.46 -4.81
N HIS A 331 -12.09 11.76 -4.82
CA HIS A 331 -12.30 10.50 -4.09
C HIS A 331 -12.28 9.26 -5.00
N ASP A 332 -12.37 9.46 -6.32
CA ASP A 332 -12.44 8.39 -7.31
C ASP A 332 -11.43 8.61 -8.45
N PRO A 333 -10.11 8.62 -8.13
CA PRO A 333 -9.08 8.82 -9.13
C PRO A 333 -9.09 7.71 -10.19
N LYS A 334 -8.90 8.10 -11.45
CA LYS A 334 -8.91 7.19 -12.61
C LYS A 334 -7.53 6.83 -13.15
N VAL A 335 -6.48 7.51 -12.70
CA VAL A 335 -5.12 7.32 -13.19
C VAL A 335 -4.43 6.21 -12.41
N ASP A 336 -3.95 5.18 -13.10
CA ASP A 336 -3.34 3.98 -12.50
C ASP A 336 -2.19 4.31 -11.54
N GLU A 337 -1.37 5.32 -11.86
CA GLU A 337 -0.30 5.78 -10.96
C GLU A 337 -0.85 6.29 -9.62
N VAL A 338 -1.94 7.03 -9.65
CA VAL A 338 -2.55 7.57 -8.43
C VAL A 338 -3.20 6.43 -7.65
N ILE A 339 -3.93 5.56 -8.34
CA ILE A 339 -4.59 4.40 -7.73
C ILE A 339 -3.54 3.50 -7.04
N ARG A 340 -2.43 3.16 -7.70
CA ARG A 340 -1.41 2.27 -7.10
C ARG A 340 -0.71 2.89 -5.89
N ASN A 341 -0.59 4.22 -5.83
CA ASN A 341 0.02 4.93 -4.70
C ASN A 341 -1.01 5.30 -3.60
N LEU A 342 -2.26 4.84 -3.72
CA LEU A 342 -3.32 5.06 -2.73
C LEU A 342 -3.82 3.71 -2.21
N PRO A 343 -3.06 2.97 -1.37
CA PRO A 343 -3.45 1.64 -0.89
C PRO A 343 -4.62 1.65 0.11
N VAL A 344 -4.93 2.81 0.68
CA VAL A 344 -6.09 3.04 1.57
C VAL A 344 -7.09 3.91 0.81
N ARG A 345 -8.16 3.32 0.28
CA ARG A 345 -9.16 4.01 -0.55
C ARG A 345 -10.50 4.13 0.13
N ASN A 346 -10.79 3.23 1.06
CA ASN A 346 -12.05 3.15 1.77
C ASN A 346 -11.87 3.43 3.27
N PRO A 347 -11.72 4.69 3.73
CA PRO A 347 -11.49 4.99 5.15
C PRO A 347 -12.52 4.37 6.11
N LEU A 348 -13.74 4.14 5.66
CA LEU A 348 -14.81 3.52 6.45
C LEU A 348 -14.44 2.16 7.06
N ILE A 349 -13.63 1.34 6.38
CA ILE A 349 -13.24 0.04 6.93
C ILE A 349 -12.06 0.15 7.92
N TRP A 350 -11.41 1.32 8.00
CA TRP A 350 -10.27 1.60 8.88
C TRP A 350 -10.64 2.29 10.19
N PHE A 351 -11.86 2.82 10.29
CA PHE A 351 -12.51 3.27 11.53
C PHE A 351 -13.48 2.21 12.01
#